data_AF-A0A4Q5RG42-F1
#
_entry.id   AF-A0A4Q5RG42-F1
#
_cell.length_a   1.000
_cell.length_b   1.000
_cell.length_c   1.000
_cell.angle_alpha   90.00
_cell.angle_beta   90.00
_cell.angle_gamma   90.00
#
_symmetry.space_group_name_H-M   'P 1'
#
loop_
_entity.id
_entity.type
_entity.pdbx_description
1 polymer ?
#
loop_
_entity_poly.entity_id
_entity_poly.type
_entity_poly.pdbx_seq_one_letter_code
_entity_poly.pdbx_strand_id
1 'polypeptide(L)' 'MYLNRSGNWIANSDQETAERPADLGYLIGYQICKAYYENHSDKKQAVHDILNIRNYREFYEKSGADNLYR' A
#
# COMPACT_ATOMS: atom_id res chain seq x y z
N MET A 1 -12.35 0.34 -5.61
CA MET A 1 -11.81 -0.97 -6.09
C MET A 1 -12.64 -1.44 -7.27
N TYR A 2 -12.00 -1.90 -8.35
CA TYR A 2 -12.64 -2.21 -9.64
C TYR A 2 -13.86 -3.15 -9.59
N LEU A 3 -14.00 -3.96 -8.54
CA LEU A 3 -15.07 -4.96 -8.39
C LEU A 3 -16.18 -4.58 -7.39
N ASN A 4 -16.20 -3.36 -6.85
CA ASN A 4 -17.13 -2.94 -5.80
C ASN A 4 -17.16 -3.86 -4.55
N ARG A 5 -16.00 -4.41 -4.17
CA ARG A 5 -15.81 -5.31 -3.01
C ARG A 5 -14.78 -4.76 -2.02
N SER A 6 -14.81 -3.45 -1.75
CA SER A 6 -13.86 -2.81 -0.84
C SER A 6 -13.95 -3.35 0.59
N GLY A 7 -15.14 -3.79 1.03
CA GLY A 7 -15.34 -4.41 2.34
C GLY A 7 -14.62 -5.75 2.53
N ASN A 8 -14.01 -6.32 1.48
CA ASN A 8 -13.15 -7.50 1.62
C ASN A 8 -11.70 -7.15 1.99
N TRP A 9 -11.34 -5.86 1.97
CA TRP A 9 -9.95 -5.38 2.03
C TRP A 9 -9.70 -4.28 3.06
N ILE A 10 -10.71 -3.48 3.41
CA ILE A 10 -10.59 -2.34 4.32
C ILE A 10 -11.70 -2.43 5.37
N ALA A 11 -11.35 -2.22 6.64
CA ALA A 11 -12.30 -2.18 7.75
C ALA A 11 -13.18 -3.44 7.81
N ASN A 12 -12.53 -4.60 7.67
CA ASN A 12 -13.16 -5.91 7.51
C ASN A 12 -12.85 -6.85 8.68
N SER A 13 -12.69 -6.30 9.88
CA SER A 13 -12.39 -7.04 11.11
C SER A 13 -13.50 -8.02 11.49
N ASP A 14 -14.74 -7.73 11.12
CA ASP A 14 -15.90 -8.62 11.30
C ASP A 14 -15.83 -9.90 10.45
N GLN A 15 -14.93 -9.95 9.46
CA GLN A 15 -14.71 -11.09 8.57
C GLN A 15 -13.40 -11.84 8.86
N GLU A 16 -12.67 -11.48 9.91
CA GLU A 16 -11.36 -12.06 10.22
C GLU A 16 -11.44 -13.55 10.57
N THR A 17 -10.51 -14.31 10.02
CA THR A 17 -10.26 -15.73 10.36
C THR A 17 -8.75 -15.99 10.37
N ALA A 18 -8.32 -17.12 10.94
CA ALA A 18 -6.90 -17.48 10.94
C ALA A 18 -6.32 -17.60 9.51
N GLU A 19 -7.12 -18.09 8.56
CA GLU A 19 -6.74 -18.26 7.16
C GLU A 19 -6.91 -16.98 6.33
N ARG A 20 -7.75 -16.05 6.80
CA ARG A 20 -8.02 -14.77 6.13
C ARG A 20 -7.99 -13.61 7.15
N PRO A 21 -6.80 -13.06 7.42
CA PRO A 21 -6.65 -11.90 8.28
C PRO A 21 -7.39 -10.67 7.73
N ALA A 22 -7.81 -9.78 8.64
CA ALA A 22 -8.38 -8.50 8.26
C ALA A 22 -7.32 -7.48 7.80
N ASP A 23 -7.77 -6.35 7.27
CA ASP A 23 -6.97 -5.16 6.97
C ASP A 23 -5.78 -5.40 6.02
N LEU A 24 -5.89 -6.40 5.14
CA LEU A 24 -4.89 -6.65 4.10
C LEU A 24 -4.67 -5.43 3.20
N GLY A 25 -5.71 -4.61 2.95
CA GLY A 25 -5.55 -3.35 2.24
C GLY A 25 -4.64 -2.36 2.97
N TYR A 26 -4.70 -2.31 4.29
CA TYR A 26 -3.81 -1.48 5.11
C TYR A 26 -2.37 -2.01 5.06
N LEU A 27 -2.19 -3.32 5.21
CA LEU A 27 -0.87 -3.96 5.12
C LEU A 27 -0.21 -3.70 3.75
N ILE A 28 -0.93 -3.91 2.65
CA ILE A 28 -0.41 -3.66 1.31
C ILE A 28 -0.09 -2.18 1.10
N GLY A 29 -0.95 -1.27 1.59
CA GLY A 29 -0.65 0.16 1.57
C GLY A 29 0.66 0.51 2.30
N TYR A 30 0.88 -0.09 3.47
CA TYR A 30 2.14 0.04 4.21
C TYR A 30 3.34 -0.46 3.40
N GLN A 31 3.26 -1.64 2.78
CA GLN A 31 4.36 -2.20 1.99
C GLN A 31 4.74 -1.30 0.81
N ILE A 32 3.76 -0.71 0.12
CA ILE A 32 3.99 0.22 -1.00
C ILE A 32 4.70 1.48 -0.49
N CYS A 33 4.20 2.10 0.58
CA CYS A 33 4.81 3.31 1.15
C CYS A 33 6.22 3.03 1.69
N LYS A 34 6.42 1.87 2.33
CA LYS A 34 7.73 1.43 2.81
C LYS A 34 8.73 1.28 1.67
N ALA A 35 8.35 0.57 0.61
CA ALA A 35 9.22 0.38 -0.56
C ALA A 35 9.61 1.71 -1.22
N TYR A 36 8.63 2.63 -1.39
CA TYR A 36 8.91 3.98 -1.88
C TYR A 36 9.90 4.73 -0.98
N TYR A 37 9.68 4.70 0.33
CA TYR A 37 10.56 5.34 1.30
C TYR A 37 11.97 4.75 1.28
N GLU A 38 12.11 3.42 1.23
CA GLU A 38 13.40 2.73 1.23
C GLU A 38 14.21 3.01 -0.03
N ASN A 39 13.56 3.04 -1.20
CA ASN A 39 14.19 3.30 -2.50
C ASN A 39 14.58 4.78 -2.73
N HIS A 40 14.06 5.70 -1.93
CA HIS A 40 14.40 7.13 -2.05
C HIS A 40 15.68 7.48 -1.29
N SER A 41 16.59 8.24 -1.88
CA SER A 41 17.78 8.75 -1.19
C SER A 41 17.44 9.84 -0.17
N ASP A 42 16.55 10.77 -0.54
CA ASP A 42 16.01 11.78 0.36
C ASP A 42 14.74 11.29 1.08
N LYS A 43 14.90 10.93 2.36
CA LYS A 43 13.80 10.42 3.19
C LYS A 43 12.75 11.47 3.52
N LYS A 44 13.11 12.76 3.60
CA LYS A 44 12.15 13.84 3.88
C LYS A 44 11.27 14.08 2.66
N GLN A 45 11.88 14.07 1.47
CA GLN A 45 11.12 14.13 0.21
C GLN A 45 10.18 12.93 0.09
N ALA A 46 10.65 11.73 0.43
CA ALA A 46 9.80 10.54 0.36
C ALA A 46 8.55 10.64 1.25
N VAL A 47 8.70 11.09 2.50
CA VAL A 47 7.55 11.31 3.40
C VAL A 47 6.61 12.39 2.86
N HIS A 48 7.16 13.49 2.35
CA HIS A 48 6.36 14.53 1.73
C HIS A 48 5.53 13.99 0.56
N ASP A 49 6.14 13.18 -0.32
CA ASP A 49 5.47 12.57 -1.47
C ASP A 49 4.37 11.59 -1.04
N ILE A 50 4.64 10.74 -0.05
CA ILE A 50 3.67 9.78 0.52
C ILE A 50 2.42 10.51 1.05
N LEU A 51 2.61 11.65 1.72
CA LEU A 51 1.51 12.43 2.27
C LEU A 51 0.77 13.27 1.22
N ASN A 52 1.37 13.47 0.03
CA ASN A 52 0.87 14.38 -1.00
C ASN A 52 0.74 13.71 -2.38
N ILE A 53 0.40 12.42 -2.43
CA ILE A 53 0.29 11.64 -3.68
C ILE A 53 -0.73 12.30 -4.62
N ARG A 54 -0.28 12.65 -5.83
CA ARG A 54 -1.13 13.18 -6.92
C ARG A 54 -1.48 12.14 -7.97
N ASN A 55 -0.55 11.21 -8.23
CA ASN A 55 -0.69 10.15 -9.22
C ASN A 55 -0.38 8.80 -8.57
N TYR A 56 -1.43 8.04 -8.24
CA TYR A 56 -1.28 6.76 -7.54
C TYR A 56 -0.60 5.68 -8.39
N ARG A 57 -0.77 5.70 -9.72
CA ARG A 57 -0.12 4.72 -10.59
C ARG A 57 1.38 4.96 -10.65
N GLU A 58 1.77 6.20 -10.91
CA GLU A 58 3.18 6.59 -10.94
C GLU A 58 3.85 6.36 -9.58
N PHE A 59 3.17 6.68 -8.49
CA PHE A 59 3.68 6.42 -7.13
C PHE A 59 3.92 4.92 -6.89
N TYR A 60 2.99 4.06 -7.32
CA TYR A 60 3.14 2.60 -7.22
C TYR A 60 4.29 2.07 -8.08
N GLU A 61 4.46 2.56 -9.31
CA GLU A 61 5.58 2.17 -10.18
C GLU A 61 6.92 2.61 -9.57
N LYS A 62 7.00 3.86 -9.09
CA LYS A 62 8.21 4.39 -8.44
C LYS A 62 8.53 3.74 -7.10
N SER A 63 7.55 3.17 -6.41
CA SER A 63 7.81 2.47 -5.15
C SER A 63 8.58 1.18 -5.37
N GLY A 64 8.51 0.57 -6.55
CA GLY A 64 9.09 -0.73 -6.85
C GLY A 64 8.40 -1.89 -6.11
N ALA A 65 7.19 -1.66 -5.60
CA ALA A 65 6.45 -2.65 -4.81
C ALA A 65 6.11 -3.93 -5.60
N ASP A 66 6.10 -3.87 -6.93
CA ASP A 66 5.93 -5.01 -7.84
C ASP A 66 7.07 -6.03 -7.78
N ASN A 67 8.21 -5.66 -7.16
CA ASN A 67 9.40 -6.50 -7.00
C ASN A 67 9.56 -7.07 -5.58
N LEU A 68 8.68 -6.74 -4.64
CA LEU A 68 8.83 -7.16 -3.22
C LEU A 68 8.75 -8.68 -3.00
N TYR A 69 8.08 -9.40 -3.90
CA TYR A 69 7.76 -10.82 -3.73
C TYR A 69 8.04 -11.66 -5.00
N ARG A 70 8.88 -11.14 -5.90
CA ARG A 70 9.40 -11.90 -7.05
C ARG A 70 10.64 -12.66 -6.63
#